data_AF-A0A7S2R4T9-F1
#
_entry.id   AF-A0A7S2R4T9-F1
#
_cell.length_a   1.000
_cell.length_b   1.000
_cell.length_c   1.000
_cell.angle_alpha   90.00
_cell.angle_beta   90.00
_cell.angle_gamma   90.00
#
_symmetry.space_group_name_H-M   'P 1'
#
loop_
_entity.id
_entity.type
_entity.pdbx_description
1 polymer ?
#
loop_
_entity_poly.entity_id
_entity_poly.type
_entity_poly.pdbx_seq_one_letter_code
_entity_poly.pdbx_strand_id
1 'polypeptide(L)'
;IYNSLVETGFELIAEGRLSDIIRCLYVFGMTLVPLDIREESTRHKLAVDAITRHIGIGSYKEWSEEAKLSFLQAELTSKRPLFNANDLDNMGLDETVLKTIKTFQTA
;
A
#
# COMPACT_ATOMS: atom_id res chain seq x y z
N ILE A 1 4.52 32.80 8.52
CA ILE A 1 4.59 33.27 9.92
C ILE A 1 6.05 33.35 10.38
N TYR A 2 6.80 32.24 10.41
CA TYR A 2 8.21 32.25 10.83
C TYR A 2 9.06 33.29 10.07
N ASN A 3 9.09 33.25 8.73
CA ASN A 3 9.85 34.23 7.93
C ASN A 3 9.45 35.68 8.21
N SER A 4 8.15 35.96 8.36
CA SER A 4 7.66 37.32 8.67
C SER A 4 8.13 37.80 10.05
N LEU A 5 8.19 36.93 11.06
CA LEU A 5 8.71 37.29 12.38
C LEU A 5 10.21 37.56 12.33
N VAL A 6 10.97 36.79 11.55
CA VAL A 6 12.41 37.02 11.34
C VAL A 6 12.64 38.35 10.62
N GLU A 7 11.93 38.60 9.52
CA GLU A 7 12.04 39.83 8.72
C GLU A 7 11.63 41.10 9.49
N THR A 8 10.74 40.98 10.48
CA THR A 8 10.29 42.11 11.31
C THR A 8 11.05 42.25 12.63
N GLY A 9 12.12 41.47 12.85
CA GLY A 9 12.99 41.58 14.03
C GLY A 9 12.49 40.86 15.29
N PHE A 10 11.47 40.00 15.17
CA PHE A 10 10.91 39.19 16.25
C PHE A 10 11.45 37.74 16.26
N GLU A 11 12.75 37.57 15.98
CA GLU A 11 13.40 36.26 15.88
C GLU A 11 13.29 35.42 17.16
N LEU A 12 13.35 36.04 18.33
CA LEU A 12 13.19 35.34 19.62
C LEU A 12 11.79 34.70 19.78
N ILE A 13 10.76 35.29 19.15
CA ILE A 13 9.42 34.70 19.08
C ILE A 13 9.37 33.59 18.03
N ALA A 14 10.00 33.82 16.87
CA ALA A 14 10.07 32.84 15.78
C ALA A 14 10.72 31.53 16.24
N GLU A 15 11.83 31.62 16.98
CA GLU A 15 12.63 30.49 17.46
C GLU A 15 12.06 29.75 18.68
N GLY A 16 11.01 30.27 19.30
CA GLY A 16 10.34 29.61 20.41
C GLY A 16 9.39 28.49 19.94
N ARG A 17 8.18 28.50 20.51
CA ARG A 17 7.16 27.46 20.26
C ARG A 17 6.80 27.28 18.79
N LEU A 18 6.96 28.32 17.96
CA LEU A 18 6.68 28.23 16.53
C LEU A 18 7.66 27.29 15.82
N SER A 19 8.97 27.46 16.02
CA SER A 19 9.98 26.53 15.49
C SER A 19 9.77 25.10 16.00
N ASP A 20 9.40 24.92 17.26
CA ASP A 20 9.12 23.59 17.81
C ASP A 20 7.95 22.91 17.11
N ILE A 21 6.85 23.64 16.86
CA ILE A 21 5.69 23.10 16.12
C ILE A 21 6.08 22.76 14.69
N ILE A 22 6.87 23.60 14.02
CA ILE A 22 7.36 23.34 12.66
C ILE A 22 8.21 22.06 12.64
N ARG A 23 9.16 21.91 13.57
CA ARG A 23 9.98 20.69 13.70
C ARG A 23 9.12 19.46 14.00
N CYS A 24 8.14 19.56 14.88
CA CYS A 24 7.19 18.49 15.15
C CYS A 24 6.41 18.10 13.90
N LEU A 25 5.94 19.05 13.09
CA LEU A 25 5.28 18.73 11.81
C LEU A 25 6.22 18.03 10.83
N TYR A 26 7.50 18.41 10.78
CA TYR A 26 8.48 17.71 9.94
C TYR A 26 8.78 16.29 10.42
N VAL A 27 8.82 16.06 11.74
CA VAL A 27 9.16 14.75 12.32
C VAL A 27 7.96 13.81 12.34
N PHE A 28 6.79 14.30 12.74
CA PHE A 28 5.60 13.49 13.01
C PHE A 28 4.55 13.57 11.89
N GLY A 29 4.60 14.62 11.07
CA GLY A 29 3.56 14.86 10.08
C GLY A 29 2.17 14.99 10.71
N MET A 30 1.14 14.60 9.95
CA MET A 30 -0.26 14.61 10.41
C MET A 30 -0.68 13.31 11.07
N THR A 31 0.05 12.21 10.84
CA THR A 31 -0.31 10.85 11.29
C THR A 31 0.56 10.34 12.44
N LEU A 32 1.47 11.17 12.95
CA LEU A 32 2.47 10.89 13.98
C LEU A 32 3.53 9.87 13.56
N VAL A 33 3.11 8.68 13.16
CA VAL A 33 3.98 7.56 12.79
C VAL A 33 3.37 6.85 11.58
N PRO A 34 4.17 6.45 10.58
CA PRO A 34 3.67 5.60 9.50
C PRO A 34 3.23 4.23 10.03
N LEU A 35 2.10 3.73 9.54
CA LEU A 35 1.64 2.37 9.84
C LEU A 35 2.31 1.38 8.87
N ASP A 36 3.09 0.45 9.41
CA ASP A 36 3.67 -0.64 8.62
C ASP A 36 2.64 -1.76 8.42
N ILE A 37 2.42 -2.16 7.17
CA ILE A 37 1.53 -3.27 6.81
C ILE A 37 2.40 -4.47 6.48
N ARG A 38 2.27 -5.53 7.27
CA ARG A 38 3.06 -6.74 7.12
C ARG A 38 2.18 -7.98 7.07
N GLU A 39 2.47 -8.84 6.11
CA GLU A 39 1.81 -10.13 5.92
C GLU A 39 2.82 -11.18 5.43
N GLU A 40 2.53 -12.46 5.63
CA GLU A 40 3.41 -13.54 5.17
C GLU A 40 3.31 -13.78 3.64
N SER A 41 4.43 -14.11 3.00
CA SER A 41 4.49 -14.36 1.54
C SER A 41 3.55 -15.46 1.07
N THR A 42 3.26 -16.44 1.93
CA THR A 42 2.30 -17.51 1.67
C THR A 42 0.89 -16.98 1.41
N ARG A 43 0.44 -15.95 2.13
CA ARG A 43 -0.89 -15.35 1.92
C ARG A 43 -0.98 -14.65 0.58
N HIS A 44 0.06 -13.91 0.19
CA HIS A 44 0.12 -13.30 -1.14
C HIS A 44 0.09 -14.34 -2.26
N LYS A 45 0.84 -15.44 -2.10
CA LYS A 45 0.82 -16.56 -3.05
C LYS A 45 -0.57 -17.17 -3.21
N LEU A 46 -1.27 -17.41 -2.10
CA LEU A 46 -2.64 -17.94 -2.12
C LEU A 46 -3.63 -16.97 -2.74
N ALA A 47 -3.47 -15.66 -2.51
CA ALA A 47 -4.33 -14.64 -3.10
C ALA A 47 -4.17 -14.57 -4.64
N VAL A 48 -2.94 -14.51 -5.15
CA VAL A 48 -2.69 -14.51 -6.60
C VAL A 48 -3.16 -15.82 -7.23
N ASP A 49 -2.93 -16.95 -6.57
CA ASP A 49 -3.38 -18.27 -7.02
C ASP A 49 -4.91 -18.40 -7.07
N ALA A 50 -5.63 -17.82 -6.11
CA ALA A 50 -7.08 -17.75 -6.15
C ALA A 50 -7.58 -16.91 -7.34
N ILE A 51 -6.96 -15.74 -7.58
CA ILE A 51 -7.31 -14.85 -8.72
C ILE A 51 -7.05 -15.57 -10.05
N THR A 52 -5.86 -16.15 -10.24
CA THR A 52 -5.48 -16.84 -11.49
C THR A 52 -6.38 -18.03 -11.81
N ARG A 53 -6.83 -18.78 -10.78
CA ARG A 53 -7.82 -19.85 -10.97
C ARG A 53 -9.19 -19.30 -11.35
N HIS A 54 -9.63 -18.23 -10.68
CA HIS A 54 -10.93 -17.63 -10.93
C HIS A 54 -11.06 -17.12 -12.38
N ILE A 55 -10.01 -16.47 -12.90
CA ILE A 55 -9.99 -15.96 -14.29
C ILE A 55 -9.62 -17.03 -15.33
N GLY A 56 -9.38 -18.28 -14.90
CA GLY A 56 -9.19 -19.43 -15.80
C GLY A 56 -7.81 -19.53 -16.47
N ILE A 57 -6.78 -18.82 -15.99
CA ILE A 57 -5.43 -18.89 -16.58
C ILE A 57 -4.51 -19.94 -15.92
N GLY A 58 -4.98 -20.59 -14.86
CA GLY A 58 -4.29 -21.70 -14.21
C GLY A 58 -4.08 -21.47 -12.71
N SER A 59 -3.12 -22.19 -12.14
CA SER A 59 -2.84 -22.16 -10.70
C SER A 59 -1.44 -21.60 -10.45
N TYR A 60 -1.36 -20.33 -10.07
CA TYR A 60 -0.09 -19.66 -9.76
C TYR A 60 0.78 -20.42 -8.77
N LYS A 61 0.19 -21.12 -7.77
CA LYS A 61 0.99 -21.86 -6.76
C LYS A 61 1.79 -23.02 -7.36
N GLU A 62 1.29 -23.63 -8.45
CA GLU A 62 1.87 -24.80 -9.10
C GLU A 62 2.90 -24.42 -10.18
N TRP A 63 3.00 -23.14 -10.53
CA TRP A 63 3.96 -22.66 -11.52
C TRP A 63 5.40 -22.71 -11.00
N SER A 64 6.35 -22.92 -11.92
CA SER A 64 7.76 -22.70 -11.65
C SER A 64 8.02 -21.24 -11.32
N GLU A 65 9.11 -20.95 -10.60
CA GLU A 65 9.46 -19.57 -10.26
C GLU A 65 9.68 -18.70 -11.50
N GLU A 66 10.25 -19.25 -12.57
CA GLU A 66 10.41 -18.55 -13.86
C GLU A 66 9.06 -18.17 -14.48
N ALA A 67 8.09 -19.09 -14.47
CA ALA A 67 6.76 -18.82 -14.98
C ALA A 67 6.01 -17.78 -14.14
N LYS A 68 6.17 -17.82 -12.80
CA LYS A 68 5.64 -16.79 -11.89
C LYS A 68 6.20 -15.41 -12.21
N LEU A 69 7.52 -15.30 -12.36
CA LEU A 69 8.17 -14.04 -12.69
C LEU A 69 7.73 -13.51 -14.04
N SER A 70 7.67 -14.35 -15.07
CA SER A 70 7.22 -13.98 -16.41
C SER A 70 5.78 -13.46 -16.40
N PHE A 71 4.88 -14.15 -15.71
CA PHE A 71 3.49 -13.71 -15.52
C PHE A 71 3.42 -12.36 -14.81
N LEU A 72 4.07 -12.22 -13.65
CA LEU A 72 4.03 -10.99 -12.87
C LEU A 72 4.58 -9.80 -13.67
N GLN A 73 5.69 -9.98 -14.40
CA GLN A 73 6.27 -8.93 -15.24
C GLN A 73 5.32 -8.50 -16.37
N ALA A 74 4.65 -9.46 -17.02
CA ALA A 74 3.68 -9.19 -18.05
C ALA A 74 2.48 -8.40 -17.51
N GLU A 75 1.90 -8.83 -16.38
CA GLU A 75 0.75 -8.17 -15.77
C GLU A 75 1.09 -6.79 -15.18
N LEU A 76 2.28 -6.63 -14.57
CA LEU A 76 2.74 -5.33 -14.05
C LEU A 76 2.98 -4.29 -15.16
N THR A 77 3.30 -4.75 -16.38
CA THR A 77 3.51 -3.87 -17.55
C THR A 77 2.19 -3.59 -18.29
N SER A 78 1.21 -4.48 -18.15
CA SER A 78 -0.10 -4.37 -18.77
C SER A 78 -0.91 -3.21 -18.16
N LYS A 79 -1.64 -2.48 -19.01
CA LYS A 79 -2.62 -1.48 -18.57
C LYS A 79 -4.02 -2.07 -18.33
N ARG A 80 -4.22 -3.33 -18.71
CA ARG A 80 -5.50 -4.01 -18.53
C ARG A 80 -5.62 -4.44 -17.06
N PRO A 81 -6.75 -4.14 -16.39
CA PRO A 81 -7.00 -4.71 -15.07
C PRO A 81 -7.02 -6.23 -15.10
N LEU A 82 -6.27 -6.87 -14.21
CA LEU A 82 -6.20 -8.34 -14.10
C LEU A 82 -7.56 -8.95 -13.73
N PHE A 83 -8.31 -8.28 -12.86
CA PHE A 83 -9.67 -8.63 -12.48
C PHE A 83 -10.45 -7.36 -12.06
N ASN A 84 -11.77 -7.47 -11.96
CA ASN A 84 -12.61 -6.40 -11.46
C ASN A 84 -12.76 -6.51 -9.93
N ALA A 85 -12.33 -5.49 -9.20
CA ALA A 85 -12.33 -5.49 -7.73
C ALA A 85 -13.73 -5.59 -7.11
N ASN A 86 -14.78 -5.17 -7.83
CA ASN A 86 -16.16 -5.29 -7.35
C ASN A 86 -16.67 -6.74 -7.36
N ASP A 87 -15.99 -7.64 -8.07
CA ASP A 87 -16.40 -9.04 -8.18
C ASP A 87 -15.88 -9.88 -7.01
N LEU A 88 -15.00 -9.35 -6.15
CA LEU A 88 -14.30 -10.09 -5.09
C LEU A 88 -15.23 -10.87 -4.15
N ASP A 89 -16.35 -10.27 -3.75
CA ASP A 89 -17.32 -10.93 -2.87
C ASP A 89 -18.10 -12.05 -3.61
N ASN A 90 -18.18 -11.97 -4.95
CA ASN A 90 -18.83 -12.95 -5.81
C ASN A 90 -17.86 -14.06 -6.28
N MET A 91 -16.55 -13.92 -6.05
CA MET A 91 -15.54 -14.90 -6.48
C MET A 91 -15.53 -16.18 -5.65
N GLY A 92 -16.24 -16.22 -4.51
CA GLY A 92 -16.27 -17.38 -3.62
C GLY A 92 -14.91 -17.72 -3.01
N LEU A 93 -14.09 -16.70 -2.74
CA LEU A 93 -12.75 -16.87 -2.19
C LEU A 93 -12.78 -17.26 -0.72
N ASP A 94 -11.74 -17.96 -0.28
CA ASP A 94 -11.49 -18.22 1.14
C ASP A 94 -11.40 -16.92 1.94
N GLU A 95 -11.90 -16.92 3.18
CA GLU A 95 -11.95 -15.73 4.03
C GLU A 95 -10.56 -15.13 4.27
N THR A 96 -9.53 -15.98 4.41
CA THR A 96 -8.16 -15.49 4.63
C THR A 96 -7.59 -14.80 3.40
N VAL A 97 -7.91 -15.32 2.21
CA VAL A 97 -7.54 -14.70 0.93
C VAL A 97 -8.27 -13.37 0.75
N LEU A 98 -9.58 -13.34 1.03
CA LEU A 98 -10.39 -12.14 0.93
C LEU A 98 -9.87 -11.04 1.86
N LYS A 99 -9.50 -11.40 3.10
CA LYS A 99 -8.89 -10.48 4.05
C LYS A 99 -7.59 -9.87 3.49
N THR A 100 -6.69 -10.69 2.96
CA THR A 100 -5.43 -10.21 2.37
C THR A 100 -5.68 -9.22 1.22
N ILE A 101 -6.67 -9.47 0.36
CA ILE A 101 -7.00 -8.55 -0.74
C ILE A 101 -7.62 -7.26 -0.21
N LYS A 102 -8.56 -7.35 0.75
CA LYS A 102 -9.26 -6.18 1.32
C LYS A 102 -8.34 -5.25 2.12
N THR A 103 -7.25 -5.76 2.70
CA THR A 103 -6.22 -4.92 3.33
C THR A 103 -5.70 -3.85 2.36
N PHE A 104 -5.52 -4.17 1.07
CA PHE A 104 -5.06 -3.22 0.06
C PHE A 104 -6.14 -2.23 -0.42
N GLN A 105 -7.42 -2.42 -0.05
CA GLN A 105 -8.49 -1.47 -0.37
C GLN A 105 -8.71 -0.42 0.73
N THR A 106 -8.20 -0.69 1.94
CA THR A 106 -8.43 0.14 3.14
C THR A 106 -7.22 1.01 3.48
N ALA A 107 -6.03 0.56 3.09
CA ALA A 107 -4.78 1.31 3.18
C ALA A 107 -4.68 2.36 2.06
#